data_AF-A0A3B8RMG9-F1
#
_entry.id   AF-A0A3B8RMG9-F1
#
_cell.length_a   1.000
_cell.length_b   1.000
_cell.length_c   1.000
_cell.angle_alpha   90.00
_cell.angle_beta   90.00
_cell.angle_gamma   90.00
#
_symmetry.space_group_name_H-M   'P 1'
#
loop_
_entity.id
_entity.type
_entity.pdbx_description
1 polymer ?
#
loop_
_entity_poly.entity_id
_entity_poly.type
_entity_poly.pdbx_seq_one_letter_code
_entity_poly.pdbx_strand_id
1 'polypeptide(L)' 'ESKQSYIQGITDVLNNCKKFLVDDYDIFLVANDKYNIYPTIAENAGMQIINQYKRPVLNRTEKDKGAYSEIIFHFKTK' A
#
# COMPACT_ATOMS: atom_id res chain seq x y z
N GLU A 1 -7.37 -10.41 -15.19
CA GLU A 1 -8.18 -10.41 -13.95
C GLU A 1 -7.40 -10.17 -12.67
N SER A 2 -6.32 -10.91 -12.38
CA SER A 2 -5.73 -10.96 -11.04
C SER A 2 -5.30 -9.61 -10.44
N LYS A 3 -4.77 -8.68 -11.24
CA LYS A 3 -4.38 -7.34 -10.75
C LYS A 3 -5.57 -6.47 -10.38
N GLN A 4 -6.62 -6.47 -11.20
CA GLN A 4 -7.82 -5.68 -10.95
C GLN A 4 -8.58 -6.20 -9.73
N SER A 5 -8.70 -7.53 -9.61
CA SER A 5 -9.27 -8.15 -8.41
C SER A 5 -8.45 -7.82 -7.15
N TYR A 6 -7.12 -7.79 -7.23
CA TYR A 6 -6.27 -7.35 -6.12
C TYR A 6 -6.51 -5.87 -5.75
N ILE A 7 -6.51 -4.97 -6.73
CA ILE A 7 -6.78 -3.54 -6.52
C ILE A 7 -8.14 -3.37 -5.84
N GLN A 8 -9.17 -4.03 -6.36
CA GLN A 8 -10.52 -3.97 -5.80
C GLN A 8 -10.55 -4.53 -4.38
N GLY A 9 -9.96 -5.70 -4.14
CA GLY A 9 -9.95 -6.34 -2.82
C GLY A 9 -9.29 -5.47 -1.75
N ILE A 10 -8.14 -4.85 -2.05
CA ILE A 10 -7.48 -3.93 -1.10
C ILE A 10 -8.32 -2.66 -0.90
N THR A 11 -8.92 -2.12 -1.97
CA THR A 11 -9.83 -0.97 -1.89
C THR A 11 -11.00 -1.25 -0.95
N ASP A 12 -11.63 -2.42 -1.08
CA ASP A 12 -12.77 -2.82 -0.26
C ASP A 12 -12.39 -2.98 1.21
N VAL A 13 -11.20 -3.52 1.49
CA VAL A 13 -10.66 -3.61 2.86
C VAL A 13 -10.48 -2.20 3.45
N LEU A 14 -9.84 -1.28 2.73
CA LEU A 14 -9.62 0.08 3.19
C LEU A 14 -10.93 0.83 3.45
N ASN A 15 -11.92 0.68 2.55
CA ASN A 15 -13.24 1.27 2.72
C ASN A 15 -14.01 0.70 3.92
N ASN A 16 -13.80 -0.59 4.24
CA ASN A 16 -14.38 -1.18 5.44
C ASN A 16 -13.68 -0.73 6.72
N CYS A 17 -12.35 -0.60 6.71
CA CYS A 17 -11.59 -0.07 7.83
C CYS A 17 -11.99 1.38 8.14
N LYS A 18 -12.16 2.21 7.10
CA LYS A 18 -12.49 3.65 7.21
C LYS A 18 -13.68 3.95 8.13
N LYS A 19 -14.66 3.05 8.21
CA LYS A 19 -15.86 3.17 9.07
C LYS A 19 -15.55 3.19 10.57
N PHE A 20 -14.37 2.71 10.96
CA PHE A 20 -13.96 2.54 12.35
C PHE A 20 -12.72 3.37 12.72
N LEU A 21 -12.21 4.17 11.79
CA LEU A 21 -11.07 5.05 12.03
C LEU A 21 -11.57 6.41 12.55
N VAL A 22 -10.77 7.02 13.43
CA VAL A 22 -10.98 8.40 13.85
C VAL A 22 -10.73 9.36 12.69
N ASP A 23 -11.29 10.57 12.77
CA ASP A 23 -10.96 11.64 11.83
C ASP A 23 -9.44 11.91 11.82
N ASP A 24 -8.91 12.26 10.64
CA ASP A 24 -7.48 12.48 10.39
C ASP A 24 -6.55 11.29 10.73
N TYR A 25 -7.03 10.08 10.49
CA TYR A 25 -6.23 8.85 10.67
C TYR A 25 -4.95 8.81 9.83
N ASP A 26 -3.97 8.05 10.32
CA ASP A 26 -2.76 7.65 9.58
C ASP A 26 -2.82 6.14 9.29
N ILE A 27 -2.72 5.76 8.01
CA ILE A 27 -2.59 4.36 7.59
C ILE A 27 -1.20 4.14 6.99
N PHE A 28 -0.46 3.17 7.53
CA PHE A 28 0.82 2.75 6.98
C PHE A 28 0.69 1.37 6.33
N LEU A 29 0.81 1.30 5.02
CA LEU A 29 0.82 0.05 4.26
C LEU A 29 2.23 -0.26 3.77
N VAL A 30 2.70 -1.47 4.06
CA VAL A 30 4.02 -1.94 3.60
C VAL A 30 3.81 -2.92 2.46
N ALA A 31 4.33 -2.62 1.29
CA ALA A 31 4.20 -3.49 0.13
C ALA A 31 5.35 -3.33 -0.87
N ASN A 32 5.61 -4.40 -1.62
CA ASN A 32 6.43 -4.32 -2.82
C ASN A 32 5.54 -3.95 -4.01
N ASP A 33 5.56 -2.67 -4.38
CA ASP A 33 4.75 -2.17 -5.50
C ASP A 33 5.51 -2.20 -6.82
N LYS A 34 5.64 -3.39 -7.41
CA LYS A 34 6.30 -3.57 -8.72
C LYS A 34 5.55 -2.90 -9.88
N TYR A 35 4.25 -2.67 -9.75
CA TYR A 35 3.39 -2.22 -10.86
C TYR A 35 2.76 -0.84 -10.63
N ASN A 36 3.20 -0.12 -9.60
CA ASN A 36 2.67 1.19 -9.20
C ASN A 36 1.14 1.19 -9.02
N ILE A 37 0.58 0.16 -8.36
CA ILE A 37 -0.86 -0.02 -8.18
C ILE A 37 -1.42 0.66 -6.93
N TYR A 38 -0.58 0.99 -5.94
CA TYR A 38 -1.03 1.61 -4.69
C TYR A 38 -1.60 3.03 -4.87
N PRO A 39 -1.11 3.88 -5.79
CA PRO A 39 -1.78 5.14 -6.10
C PRO A 39 -3.23 4.96 -6.59
N THR A 40 -3.50 3.93 -7.40
CA THR A 40 -4.87 3.63 -7.86
C THR A 40 -5.75 3.14 -6.72
N ILE A 41 -5.21 2.29 -5.84
CA ILE A 41 -5.92 1.83 -4.63
C ILE A 41 -6.29 3.02 -3.72
N ALA A 42 -5.37 3.96 -3.52
CA ALA A 42 -5.62 5.16 -2.73
C ALA A 42 -6.77 6.00 -3.31
N GLU A 43 -6.72 6.28 -4.61
CA GLU A 43 -7.78 7.04 -5.29
C GLU A 43 -9.13 6.34 -5.18
N ASN A 44 -9.18 5.02 -5.44
CA ASN A 44 -10.43 4.25 -5.36
C ASN A 44 -11.02 4.20 -3.94
N ALA A 45 -10.18 4.27 -2.90
CA ALA A 45 -10.60 4.33 -1.49
C ALA A 45 -10.94 5.75 -1.00
N GLY A 46 -10.84 6.77 -1.87
CA GLY A 46 -11.00 8.17 -1.48
C GLY A 46 -9.96 8.60 -0.44
N MET A 47 -8.73 8.13 -0.61
CA MET A 47 -7.55 8.42 0.21
C MET A 47 -6.45 8.99 -0.66
N GLN A 48 -5.37 9.47 -0.03
CA GLN A 48 -4.18 9.95 -0.71
C GLN A 48 -2.92 9.45 -0.03
N ILE A 49 -1.88 9.19 -0.82
CA ILE A 49 -0.56 8.83 -0.32
C ILE A 49 0.23 10.13 -0.12
N ILE A 50 0.44 10.54 1.14
CA ILE A 50 1.14 11.78 1.45
C ILE A 50 2.65 11.60 1.59
N ASN A 51 3.11 10.40 1.97
CA ASN A 51 4.53 10.06 2.05
C ASN A 51 4.79 8.63 1.53
N GLN A 52 5.99 8.41 1.00
CA GLN A 52 6.49 7.09 0.63
C GLN A 52 7.91 6.90 1.16
N TYR A 53 8.14 5.80 1.87
CA TYR A 53 9.45 5.46 2.42
C TYR A 53 9.94 4.16 1.80
N LYS A 54 11.19 4.12 1.36
CA LYS A 54 11.81 2.89 0.85
C LYS A 54 12.56 2.20 1.98
N ARG A 55 12.19 0.96 2.27
CA ARG A 55 12.89 0.14 3.26
C ARG A 55 13.76 -0.90 2.54
N PRO A 56 15.09 -0.90 2.76
CA PRO A 56 15.94 -1.97 2.27
C PRO A 56 15.68 -3.24 3.10
N VAL A 57 15.41 -4.37 2.44
CA VAL A 57 15.27 -5.67 3.10
C VAL A 57 16.61 -6.41 3.01
N LEU A 58 17.36 -6.41 4.11
CA LEU A 58 18.74 -6.93 4.17
C LEU A 58 18.82 -8.43 4.46
N ASN A 59 17.81 -9.01 5.12
CA ASN A 59 17.81 -10.41 5.53
C ASN A 59 16.94 -11.27 4.61
N ARG A 60 17.58 -12.11 3.79
CA ARG A 60 16.92 -13.13 2.97
C ARG A 60 17.67 -14.45 3.07
N THR A 61 16.92 -15.54 3.15
CA THR A 61 17.42 -16.92 3.19
C THR A 61 17.63 -17.52 1.78
N GLU A 62 17.18 -16.85 0.72
CA GLU A 62 17.25 -17.36 -0.67
C GLU A 62 18.21 -16.58 -1.57
N LYS A 63 18.87 -17.33 -2.46
CA LYS A 63 20.05 -17.02 -3.29
C LYS A 63 19.95 -15.81 -4.25
N ASP A 64 18.84 -15.07 -4.29
CA ASP A 64 18.59 -14.08 -5.34
C ASP A 64 18.96 -12.65 -4.89
N LYS A 65 20.01 -12.10 -5.52
CA LYS A 65 20.68 -10.83 -5.17
C LYS A 65 19.99 -9.57 -5.74
N GLY A 66 18.76 -9.68 -6.24
CA GLY A 66 18.01 -8.53 -6.73
C GLY A 66 17.61 -7.59 -5.59
N ALA A 67 17.76 -6.27 -5.77
CA ALA A 67 17.35 -5.28 -4.79
C ALA A 67 15.83 -5.37 -4.55
N TYR A 68 15.43 -5.96 -3.43
CA TYR A 68 14.06 -5.96 -2.98
C TYR A 68 13.85 -4.80 -2.02
N SER A 69 13.21 -3.75 -2.53
CA SER A 69 12.73 -2.65 -1.71
C SER A 69 11.24 -2.84 -1.44
N GLU A 70 10.86 -2.85 -0.18
CA GLU A 70 9.47 -2.60 0.20
C GLU A 70 9.27 -1.09 0.27
N ILE A 71 8.08 -0.64 -0.09
CA ILE A 71 7.65 0.74 0.06
C ILE A 71 6.65 0.78 1.21
N ILE A 72 6.89 1.67 2.16
CA ILE A 72 5.94 2.05 3.19
C ILE A 72 5.16 3.24 2.65
N PHE A 73 3.89 3.03 2.38
CA PHE A 73 2.98 4.07 1.93
C PHE A 73 2.25 4.65 3.13
N HIS A 74 2.27 5.98 3.25
CA HIS A 74 1.51 6.70 4.26
C HIS A 74 0.24 7.27 3.63
N PHE A 75 -0.89 6.66 3.95
CA PHE A 75 -2.22 7.03 3.50
C PHE A 75 -2.91 7.96 4.51
N LYS A 76 -3.54 9.00 3.99
CA LYS A 76 -4.47 9.88 4.73
C LYS A 76 -5.79 10.02 3.97
N THR A 77 -6.81 10.55 4.65
CA THR A 77 -8.04 11.00 3.96
C THR A 77 -7.70 12.03 2.89
N LYS A 78 -8.42 11.99 1.78
CA LYS A 78 -8.29 13.01 0.72
C LYS A 78 -8.86 14.35 1.17
#